data_AF-A0A4Y1QV10-F1
#
_entry.id   AF-A0A4Y1QV10-F1
#
_cell.length_a   1.000
_cell.length_b   1.000
_cell.length_c   1.000
_cell.angle_alpha   90.00
_cell.angle_beta   90.00
_cell.angle_gamma   90.00
#
_symmetry.space_group_name_H-M   'P 1'
#
loop_
_entity.id
_entity.type
_entity.pdbx_description
1 polymer ?
#
loop_
_entity_poly.entity_id
_entity_poly.type
_entity_poly.pdbx_seq_one_letter_code
_entity_poly.pdbx_strand_id
1 'polypeptide(L)'
;SLRIEYKLVSESLMMSRTFKSLLFPLLGGFALMLLVHAQDESGFISIDCGLAGNSSYTEKTTGINYTSDTNFIDTGEVKFVSHDYKNEYQQQYWSVRSFPEGIRNCYKINVTNGSKYLIRASFLYGNYDGQNKFAEFELHLGPNLWDYVKFGEIGVPFISTIEIRPLLNETYQTQVGSLALVSRYDTGALAATFEGYRYPKDIHDRFWYIYARDDWTQINTSLTVNPGLFYKPPSDVMRTAATPKSASGSLDFYWKPVDKNSEYYVYMHFAEVEKLKTNHSRQQYVTKNGVLFQELFSPEYLYTRTLFTRLAIGGEVQYNFSIFAAENSTLKPIVNAIELYMVKEFLESETNEEDFDAITNIKSTYKVTKNWQGDPCAPEVFLWNGLNCSYRENETPRITSLNLSSNGLTGEIALSIANLTMIQTLDLSNNSLTGQIPDFLSQLPNLNVLNLEKNKLTGPVPVGLIERRNNGLLSL
;
A
#
# COMPACT_ATOMS: atom_id res chain seq x y z
N SER A 1 5.84 -1.72 12.74
CA SER A 1 5.59 -2.74 11.69
C SER A 1 4.56 -2.18 10.74
N LEU A 2 4.61 -2.50 9.43
CA LEU A 2 3.59 -2.06 8.48
C LEU A 2 2.35 -2.96 8.62
N ARG A 3 1.18 -2.36 8.79
CA ARG A 3 -0.12 -3.03 8.84
C ARG A 3 -0.90 -2.73 7.58
N ILE A 4 -1.27 -3.75 6.81
CA ILE A 4 -2.17 -3.61 5.65
C ILE A 4 -3.45 -4.38 5.95
N GLU A 5 -4.58 -3.69 5.92
CA GLU A 5 -5.85 -4.21 6.41
C GLU A 5 -6.99 -3.90 5.42
N TYR A 6 -8.16 -4.52 5.56
CA TYR A 6 -9.30 -4.23 4.69
C TYR A 6 -10.64 -4.51 5.37
N LYS A 7 -11.74 -4.00 4.78
CA LYS A 7 -13.10 -4.11 5.33
C LYS A 7 -14.19 -4.15 4.25
N LEU A 8 -15.17 -5.04 4.44
CA LEU A 8 -16.37 -5.19 3.62
C LEU A 8 -17.30 -3.96 3.65
N VAL A 9 -17.92 -3.66 2.51
CA VAL A 9 -19.08 -2.76 2.37
C VAL A 9 -20.35 -3.61 2.22
N SER A 10 -21.48 -3.21 2.82
CA SER A 10 -22.68 -4.06 2.92
C SER A 10 -23.97 -3.40 2.37
N GLU A 11 -24.62 -4.02 1.37
CA GLU A 11 -25.99 -4.60 1.47
C GLU A 11 -26.62 -5.08 0.12
N SER A 12 -27.53 -6.06 0.25
CA SER A 12 -28.57 -6.51 -0.73
C SER A 12 -28.23 -7.57 -1.80
N LEU A 13 -29.27 -8.10 -2.48
CA LEU A 13 -29.40 -9.53 -2.87
C LEU A 13 -29.87 -9.83 -4.32
N MET A 14 -29.48 -11.04 -4.78
CA MET A 14 -30.17 -11.97 -5.71
C MET A 14 -30.00 -11.96 -7.26
N MET A 15 -29.76 -13.20 -7.75
CA MET A 15 -30.26 -13.86 -8.98
C MET A 15 -29.56 -13.78 -10.36
N SER A 16 -28.64 -14.74 -10.57
CA SER A 16 -28.58 -15.74 -11.67
C SER A 16 -29.17 -15.43 -13.08
N ARG A 17 -28.32 -15.59 -14.11
CA ARG A 17 -28.63 -16.40 -15.32
C ARG A 17 -27.38 -16.79 -16.15
N THR A 18 -27.51 -17.84 -16.97
CA THR A 18 -26.44 -18.58 -17.66
C THR A 18 -26.48 -18.41 -19.19
N PHE A 19 -25.32 -18.46 -19.90
CA PHE A 19 -25.07 -19.38 -21.06
C PHE A 19 -23.70 -19.24 -21.79
N LYS A 20 -23.04 -20.39 -21.98
CA LYS A 20 -22.31 -20.91 -23.18
C LYS A 20 -21.21 -20.12 -23.94
N SER A 21 -19.96 -20.49 -23.64
CA SER A 21 -18.95 -21.13 -24.53
C SER A 21 -18.80 -20.76 -26.02
N LEU A 22 -17.54 -20.55 -26.45
CA LEU A 22 -16.99 -20.92 -27.78
C LEU A 22 -15.45 -21.09 -27.71
N LEU A 23 -14.88 -21.92 -28.61
CA LEU A 23 -13.44 -22.22 -28.77
C LEU A 23 -13.05 -21.87 -30.23
N PHE A 24 -11.81 -21.87 -30.76
CA PHE A 24 -10.48 -22.49 -30.50
C PHE A 24 -9.46 -21.70 -31.40
N PRO A 25 -8.15 -22.03 -31.56
CA PRO A 25 -7.11 -22.63 -30.69
C PRO A 25 -5.76 -21.83 -30.73
N LEU A 26 -4.67 -22.40 -30.15
CA LEU A 26 -3.30 -21.84 -30.11
C LEU A 26 -2.52 -21.87 -31.45
N LEU A 27 -1.57 -20.92 -31.57
CA LEU A 27 -0.18 -21.07 -32.07
C LEU A 27 0.67 -20.01 -31.33
N GLY A 28 1.92 -20.21 -30.88
CA GLY A 28 2.86 -21.32 -31.04
C GLY A 28 4.20 -20.83 -31.64
N GLY A 29 5.16 -20.35 -30.83
CA GLY A 29 6.44 -19.86 -31.38
C GLY A 29 7.49 -19.30 -30.40
N PHE A 30 8.42 -20.18 -29.99
CA PHE A 30 9.83 -19.94 -29.59
C PHE A 30 10.26 -18.76 -28.69
N ALA A 31 10.88 -19.13 -27.57
CA ALA A 31 11.63 -18.24 -26.68
C ALA A 31 13.04 -17.91 -27.23
N LEU A 32 13.53 -16.72 -26.88
CA LEU A 32 14.95 -16.35 -26.97
C LEU A 32 15.39 -15.76 -25.62
N MET A 33 16.13 -16.53 -24.82
CA MET A 33 16.64 -16.03 -23.54
C MET A 33 17.78 -15.05 -23.76
N LEU A 34 17.54 -13.77 -23.44
CA LEU A 34 18.59 -12.77 -23.27
C LEU A 34 19.07 -12.78 -21.83
N LEU A 35 20.39 -12.80 -21.66
CA LEU A 35 21.07 -12.80 -20.35
C LEU A 35 20.86 -11.46 -19.63
N VAL A 36 19.81 -11.38 -18.83
CA VAL A 36 19.63 -10.29 -17.86
C VAL A 36 20.81 -10.33 -16.88
N HIS A 37 21.59 -9.25 -16.85
CA HIS A 37 22.61 -9.07 -15.81
C HIS A 37 21.88 -8.95 -14.47
N ALA A 38 22.16 -9.87 -13.54
CA ALA A 38 21.52 -9.88 -12.23
C ALA A 38 21.75 -8.53 -11.52
N GLN A 39 20.66 -7.78 -11.35
CA GLN A 39 20.63 -6.51 -10.66
C GLN A 39 20.12 -6.78 -9.24
N ASP A 40 20.77 -6.22 -8.23
CA ASP A 40 20.55 -6.66 -6.84
C ASP A 40 19.16 -6.28 -6.30
N GLU A 41 18.40 -7.27 -5.82
CA GLU A 41 17.06 -7.13 -5.20
C GLU A 41 17.11 -6.59 -3.76
N SER A 42 18.25 -6.00 -3.36
CA SER A 42 18.57 -5.61 -1.99
C SER A 42 17.43 -4.85 -1.29
N GLY A 43 16.81 -5.52 -0.31
CA GLY A 43 15.73 -4.97 0.51
C GLY A 43 14.32 -5.04 -0.08
N PHE A 44 14.11 -5.71 -1.22
CA PHE A 44 12.76 -5.99 -1.72
C PHE A 44 12.01 -6.95 -0.78
N ILE A 45 10.74 -6.66 -0.53
CA ILE A 45 9.80 -7.60 0.12
C ILE A 45 8.70 -7.89 -0.89
N SER A 46 8.56 -9.14 -1.30
CA SER A 46 7.57 -9.58 -2.30
C SER A 46 6.84 -10.80 -1.78
N ILE A 47 5.55 -10.64 -1.52
CA ILE A 47 4.71 -11.62 -0.86
C ILE A 47 3.63 -12.08 -1.85
N ASP A 48 3.57 -13.40 -2.09
CA ASP A 48 2.51 -14.08 -2.83
C ASP A 48 1.43 -14.52 -1.84
N CYS A 49 0.28 -13.84 -1.91
CA CYS A 49 -0.82 -14.05 -0.99
C CYS A 49 -1.61 -15.29 -1.43
N GLY A 50 -1.39 -16.41 -0.74
CA GLY A 50 -1.95 -17.70 -1.12
C GLY A 50 -0.93 -18.74 -1.59
N LEU A 51 0.36 -18.40 -1.72
CA LEU A 51 1.40 -19.42 -1.86
C LEU A 51 1.46 -20.28 -0.57
N ALA A 52 1.50 -21.61 -0.73
CA ALA A 52 1.34 -22.54 0.40
C ALA A 52 2.62 -22.73 1.25
N GLY A 53 2.46 -22.73 2.59
CA GLY A 53 3.52 -23.08 3.55
C GLY A 53 4.70 -22.10 3.52
N ASN A 54 5.90 -22.50 3.93
CA ASN A 54 7.10 -21.65 3.86
C ASN A 54 7.79 -21.71 2.47
N SER A 55 7.00 -21.70 1.39
CA SER A 55 7.50 -21.78 0.03
C SER A 55 7.97 -20.42 -0.51
N SER A 56 8.84 -20.46 -1.51
CA SER A 56 9.27 -19.32 -2.31
C SER A 56 9.54 -19.74 -3.76
N TYR A 57 9.58 -18.78 -4.67
CA TYR A 57 9.99 -18.99 -6.07
C TYR A 57 10.49 -17.70 -6.69
N THR A 58 11.23 -17.84 -7.79
CA THR A 58 11.66 -16.72 -8.64
C THR A 58 10.70 -16.59 -9.82
N GLU A 59 10.04 -15.44 -9.98
CA GLU A 59 9.16 -15.19 -11.12
C GLU A 59 10.01 -15.01 -12.39
N LYS A 60 9.58 -15.63 -13.50
CA LYS A 60 10.44 -15.84 -14.69
C LYS A 60 10.66 -14.62 -15.56
N THR A 61 9.71 -13.67 -15.59
CA THR A 61 9.73 -12.52 -16.50
C THR A 61 10.40 -11.28 -15.89
N THR A 62 10.26 -11.11 -14.59
CA THR A 62 10.86 -10.06 -13.77
C THR A 62 12.18 -10.51 -13.13
N GLY A 63 12.29 -11.79 -12.76
CA GLY A 63 13.37 -12.31 -11.94
C GLY A 63 13.13 -12.19 -10.43
N ILE A 64 12.03 -11.57 -9.99
CA ILE A 64 11.77 -11.27 -8.57
C ILE A 64 11.50 -12.53 -7.75
N ASN A 65 12.15 -12.65 -6.60
CA ASN A 65 11.83 -13.69 -5.62
C ASN A 65 10.59 -13.34 -4.80
N TYR A 66 9.58 -14.21 -4.83
CA TYR A 66 8.37 -14.13 -4.00
C TYR A 66 8.41 -15.17 -2.88
N THR A 67 7.91 -14.80 -1.70
CA THR A 67 7.73 -15.70 -0.55
C THR A 67 6.25 -15.83 -0.18
N SER A 68 5.90 -16.92 0.52
CA SER A 68 4.54 -17.13 1.02
C SER A 68 4.15 -16.12 2.09
N ASP A 69 2.87 -15.75 2.06
CA ASP A 69 2.25 -14.87 3.02
C ASP A 69 1.95 -15.51 4.39
N THR A 70 2.16 -16.81 4.56
CA THR A 70 1.80 -17.62 5.74
C THR A 70 2.30 -17.05 7.09
N ASN A 71 3.45 -16.37 7.12
CA ASN A 71 4.03 -15.81 8.35
C ASN A 71 3.63 -14.35 8.62
N PHE A 72 2.77 -13.76 7.78
CA PHE A 72 2.39 -12.35 7.83
C PHE A 72 0.90 -12.13 8.13
N ILE A 73 0.06 -13.18 8.14
CA ILE A 73 -1.41 -13.11 8.32
C ILE A 73 -1.93 -14.31 9.13
N ASP A 74 -2.79 -14.06 10.12
CA ASP A 74 -3.37 -15.09 11.00
C ASP A 74 -4.58 -15.83 10.37
N THR A 75 -5.20 -15.27 9.33
CA THR A 75 -6.56 -15.60 8.87
C THR A 75 -6.65 -15.76 7.35
N GLY A 76 -7.86 -16.02 6.85
CA GLY A 76 -8.13 -16.20 5.43
C GLY A 76 -7.78 -17.58 4.90
N GLU A 77 -8.32 -17.87 3.73
CA GLU A 77 -8.19 -19.16 3.04
C GLU A 77 -7.46 -18.98 1.70
N VAL A 78 -6.62 -19.94 1.36
CA VAL A 78 -5.93 -19.98 0.07
C VAL A 78 -6.91 -20.38 -1.03
N LYS A 79 -6.91 -19.62 -2.14
CA LYS A 79 -7.64 -19.93 -3.37
C LYS A 79 -6.71 -19.82 -4.58
N PHE A 80 -7.16 -20.37 -5.69
CA PHE A 80 -6.44 -20.34 -6.96
C PHE A 80 -7.35 -19.74 -8.03
N VAL A 81 -6.80 -18.85 -8.85
CA VAL A 81 -7.50 -18.35 -10.04
C VAL A 81 -7.76 -19.47 -11.05
N SER A 82 -8.73 -19.27 -11.93
CA SER A 82 -9.04 -20.22 -13.01
C SER A 82 -7.82 -20.44 -13.92
N HIS A 83 -7.79 -21.57 -14.62
CA HIS A 83 -6.64 -21.94 -15.46
C HIS A 83 -6.38 -20.94 -16.59
N ASP A 84 -7.43 -20.30 -17.12
CA ASP A 84 -7.34 -19.35 -18.24
C ASP A 84 -6.44 -18.16 -17.86
N TYR A 85 -6.64 -17.57 -16.67
CA TYR A 85 -5.84 -16.47 -16.14
C TYR A 85 -4.36 -16.86 -15.90
N LYS A 86 -4.05 -18.13 -15.60
CA LYS A 86 -2.66 -18.54 -15.32
C LYS A 86 -1.74 -18.48 -16.55
N ASN A 87 -2.32 -18.46 -17.75
CA ASN A 87 -1.57 -18.32 -18.99
C ASN A 87 -1.35 -16.84 -19.39
N GLU A 88 -2.15 -15.92 -18.86
CA GLU A 88 -2.10 -14.48 -19.17
C GLU A 88 -1.31 -13.67 -18.13
N TYR A 89 -1.29 -14.12 -16.87
CA TYR A 89 -0.71 -13.37 -15.75
C TYR A 89 0.53 -14.06 -15.16
N GLN A 90 1.43 -13.25 -14.61
CA GLN A 90 2.63 -13.70 -13.90
C GLN A 90 2.27 -14.54 -12.66
N GLN A 91 3.20 -15.39 -12.20
CA GLN A 91 2.93 -16.45 -11.22
C GLN A 91 2.33 -15.95 -9.89
N GLN A 92 2.69 -14.75 -9.45
CA GLN A 92 2.21 -14.14 -8.22
C GLN A 92 0.72 -13.75 -8.22
N TYR A 93 0.05 -13.93 -9.36
CA TYR A 93 -1.40 -13.79 -9.49
C TYR A 93 -2.13 -15.13 -9.63
N TRP A 94 -1.42 -16.27 -9.55
CA TRP A 94 -2.02 -17.60 -9.72
C TRP A 94 -2.71 -18.12 -8.45
N SER A 95 -2.39 -17.52 -7.31
CA SER A 95 -2.99 -17.68 -5.99
C SER A 95 -3.62 -16.36 -5.54
N VAL A 96 -4.62 -16.47 -4.66
CA VAL A 96 -5.09 -15.36 -3.83
C VAL A 96 -5.33 -15.85 -2.41
N ARG A 97 -5.22 -14.97 -1.43
CA ARG A 97 -5.84 -15.18 -0.12
C ARG A 97 -7.23 -14.54 -0.12
N SER A 98 -8.24 -15.35 0.19
CA SER A 98 -9.66 -15.00 0.26
C SER A 98 -10.09 -14.89 1.72
N PHE A 99 -11.03 -13.99 2.00
CA PHE A 99 -11.39 -13.63 3.36
C PHE A 99 -12.90 -13.56 3.58
N PRO A 100 -13.59 -14.72 3.58
CA PRO A 100 -15.04 -14.81 3.74
C PRO A 100 -15.52 -14.55 5.18
N GLU A 101 -14.60 -14.54 6.14
CA GLU A 101 -14.87 -14.38 7.57
C GLU A 101 -14.13 -13.17 8.15
N GLY A 102 -14.75 -12.57 9.18
CA GLY A 102 -14.25 -11.37 9.83
C GLY A 102 -14.61 -10.07 9.11
N ILE A 103 -14.66 -8.97 9.86
CA ILE A 103 -14.91 -7.62 9.34
C ILE A 103 -13.62 -6.89 8.96
N ARG A 104 -12.47 -7.37 9.46
CA ARG A 104 -11.13 -6.80 9.34
C ARG A 104 -10.11 -7.91 9.51
N ASN A 105 -9.08 -7.95 8.68
CA ASN A 105 -7.88 -8.77 8.90
C ASN A 105 -6.65 -7.98 8.49
N CYS A 106 -5.47 -8.32 9.03
CA CYS A 106 -4.28 -7.47 8.97
C CYS A 106 -3.01 -8.26 8.62
N TYR A 107 -2.35 -7.86 7.53
CA TYR A 107 -0.98 -8.28 7.25
C TYR A 107 0.01 -7.51 8.12
N LYS A 108 0.83 -8.21 8.90
CA LYS A 108 1.88 -7.64 9.75
C LYS A 108 3.25 -7.82 9.10
N ILE A 109 3.78 -6.77 8.47
CA ILE A 109 5.04 -6.81 7.71
C ILE A 109 6.14 -6.03 8.46
N ASN A 110 7.36 -6.56 8.47
CA ASN A 110 8.50 -5.90 9.10
C ASN A 110 9.24 -5.03 8.07
N VAL A 111 9.43 -3.75 8.42
CA VAL A 111 10.11 -2.74 7.61
C VAL A 111 11.01 -1.89 8.50
N THR A 112 12.04 -1.26 7.93
CA THR A 112 12.98 -0.40 8.66
C THR A 112 12.35 0.96 8.95
N ASN A 113 12.30 1.36 10.22
CA ASN A 113 11.78 2.67 10.61
C ASN A 113 12.62 3.82 9.99
N GLY A 114 11.99 4.95 9.69
CA GLY A 114 12.64 6.12 9.07
C GLY A 114 13.08 5.94 7.60
N SER A 115 12.74 4.82 6.96
CA SER A 115 13.05 4.53 5.55
C SER A 115 11.83 4.78 4.66
N LYS A 116 12.05 5.35 3.47
CA LYS A 116 11.00 5.55 2.46
C LYS A 116 10.78 4.27 1.64
N TYR A 117 9.52 3.96 1.36
CA TYR A 117 9.13 2.78 0.59
C TYR A 117 8.09 3.11 -0.48
N LEU A 118 8.20 2.45 -1.64
CA LEU A 118 7.06 2.21 -2.53
C LEU A 118 6.32 0.98 -1.98
N ILE A 119 5.02 1.09 -1.77
CA ILE A 119 4.15 0.00 -1.33
C ILE A 119 3.10 -0.24 -2.43
N ARG A 120 2.87 -1.51 -2.78
CA ARG A 120 1.84 -1.93 -3.74
C ARG A 120 1.11 -3.16 -3.22
N ALA A 121 -0.21 -3.08 -3.13
CA ALA A 121 -1.07 -4.25 -3.01
C ALA A 121 -1.71 -4.53 -4.39
N SER A 122 -1.81 -5.79 -4.78
CA SER A 122 -2.34 -6.16 -6.10
C SER A 122 -3.46 -7.19 -6.01
N PHE A 123 -4.44 -7.06 -6.90
CA PHE A 123 -5.71 -7.77 -6.84
C PHE A 123 -6.11 -8.30 -8.22
N LEU A 124 -5.85 -9.58 -8.49
CA LEU A 124 -6.43 -10.31 -9.62
C LEU A 124 -7.53 -11.24 -9.11
N TYR A 125 -8.79 -10.93 -9.43
CA TYR A 125 -9.92 -11.78 -9.04
C TYR A 125 -9.85 -13.18 -9.69
N GLY A 126 -9.58 -13.24 -11.00
CA GLY A 126 -9.33 -14.50 -11.72
C GLY A 126 -10.39 -15.60 -11.55
N ASN A 127 -11.62 -15.23 -11.17
CA ASN A 127 -12.72 -16.14 -10.84
C ASN A 127 -12.36 -17.25 -9.81
N TYR A 128 -11.59 -16.89 -8.77
CA TYR A 128 -11.04 -17.85 -7.80
C TYR A 128 -12.09 -18.66 -7.01
N ASP A 129 -13.33 -18.15 -6.92
CA ASP A 129 -14.46 -18.77 -6.22
C ASP A 129 -15.55 -19.30 -7.15
N GLY A 130 -15.36 -19.18 -8.48
CA GLY A 130 -16.32 -19.60 -9.49
C GLY A 130 -17.59 -18.75 -9.59
N GLN A 131 -17.73 -17.67 -8.82
CA GLN A 131 -18.98 -16.88 -8.78
C GLN A 131 -19.10 -15.85 -9.91
N ASN A 132 -18.00 -15.49 -10.58
CA ASN A 132 -17.90 -14.29 -11.44
C ASN A 132 -18.47 -13.03 -10.77
N LYS A 133 -18.15 -12.87 -9.48
CA LYS A 133 -18.64 -11.78 -8.63
C LYS A 133 -17.47 -11.00 -8.08
N PHE A 134 -17.62 -9.69 -8.14
CA PHE A 134 -16.61 -8.76 -7.72
C PHE A 134 -16.92 -8.16 -6.35
N ALA A 135 -15.88 -7.96 -5.55
CA ALA A 135 -15.98 -7.38 -4.22
C ALA A 135 -15.77 -5.85 -4.24
N GLU A 136 -16.37 -5.19 -3.26
CA GLU A 136 -15.97 -3.86 -2.82
C GLU A 136 -15.47 -3.95 -1.37
N PHE A 137 -14.24 -3.47 -1.14
CA PHE A 137 -13.68 -3.36 0.20
C PHE A 137 -12.73 -2.17 0.32
N GLU A 138 -12.70 -1.59 1.53
CA GLU A 138 -11.68 -0.61 1.93
C GLU A 138 -10.33 -1.30 2.09
N LEU A 139 -9.24 -0.61 1.78
CA LEU A 139 -7.86 -0.98 2.08
C LEU A 139 -7.28 0.07 3.03
N HIS A 140 -6.64 -0.36 4.12
CA HIS A 140 -6.12 0.49 5.19
C HIS A 140 -4.62 0.29 5.39
N LEU A 141 -3.93 1.34 5.84
CA LEU A 141 -2.53 1.34 6.25
C LEU A 141 -2.45 1.78 7.72
N GLY A 142 -2.19 0.83 8.62
CA GLY A 142 -2.54 1.01 10.04
C GLY A 142 -4.05 1.30 10.16
N PRO A 143 -4.47 2.28 10.96
CA PRO A 143 -5.88 2.66 11.12
C PRO A 143 -6.40 3.55 9.98
N ASN A 144 -5.53 4.00 9.07
CA ASN A 144 -5.90 5.00 8.07
C ASN A 144 -6.35 4.37 6.76
N LEU A 145 -7.46 4.85 6.20
CA LEU A 145 -7.93 4.46 4.87
C LEU A 145 -6.88 4.78 3.79
N TRP A 146 -6.28 3.75 3.20
CA TRP A 146 -5.36 3.87 2.08
C TRP A 146 -6.12 4.06 0.78
N ASP A 147 -7.03 3.15 0.41
CA ASP A 147 -7.79 3.22 -0.84
C ASP A 147 -9.09 2.38 -0.79
N TYR A 148 -9.90 2.40 -1.84
CA TYR A 148 -11.02 1.48 -2.05
C TYR A 148 -10.73 0.54 -3.22
N VAL A 149 -10.82 -0.77 -2.96
CA VAL A 149 -10.83 -1.78 -4.01
C VAL A 149 -12.28 -1.96 -4.47
N LYS A 150 -12.64 -1.33 -5.60
CA LYS A 150 -14.00 -1.34 -6.17
C LYS A 150 -14.03 -2.14 -7.47
N PHE A 151 -14.45 -3.40 -7.40
CA PHE A 151 -14.71 -4.19 -8.60
C PHE A 151 -16.22 -4.48 -8.82
N GLY A 152 -17.05 -4.38 -7.78
CA GLY A 152 -18.50 -4.59 -7.83
C GLY A 152 -19.12 -4.72 -6.42
N GLU A 153 -20.44 -4.90 -6.34
CA GLU A 153 -21.19 -4.69 -5.07
C GLU A 153 -21.26 -5.92 -4.14
N ILE A 154 -20.96 -7.14 -4.60
CA ILE A 154 -21.23 -8.37 -3.84
C ILE A 154 -20.11 -9.39 -4.05
N GLY A 155 -19.06 -9.34 -3.24
CA GLY A 155 -17.95 -10.30 -3.32
C GLY A 155 -17.14 -10.41 -2.02
N VAL A 156 -16.34 -11.46 -1.92
CA VAL A 156 -15.46 -11.72 -0.78
C VAL A 156 -14.14 -10.96 -0.96
N PRO A 157 -13.62 -10.23 0.05
CA PRO A 157 -12.32 -9.57 -0.03
C PRO A 157 -11.22 -10.58 -0.28
N PHE A 158 -10.24 -10.20 -1.09
CA PHE A 158 -9.11 -11.04 -1.43
C PHE A 158 -7.89 -10.17 -1.71
N ILE A 159 -6.71 -10.79 -1.79
CA ILE A 159 -5.48 -10.13 -2.25
C ILE A 159 -4.59 -11.16 -2.96
N SER A 160 -3.91 -10.74 -4.02
CA SER A 160 -2.96 -11.58 -4.76
C SER A 160 -1.53 -11.35 -4.29
N THR A 161 -1.10 -10.09 -4.11
CA THR A 161 0.27 -9.78 -3.70
C THR A 161 0.41 -8.54 -2.84
N ILE A 162 1.50 -8.52 -2.07
CA ILE A 162 2.03 -7.31 -1.43
C ILE A 162 3.49 -7.16 -1.85
N GLU A 163 3.84 -5.99 -2.37
CA GLU A 163 5.18 -5.63 -2.82
C GLU A 163 5.65 -4.35 -2.12
N ILE A 164 6.82 -4.40 -1.50
CA ILE A 164 7.47 -3.24 -0.86
C ILE A 164 8.86 -3.09 -1.46
N ARG A 165 9.22 -1.86 -1.85
CA ARG A 165 10.52 -1.51 -2.45
C ARG A 165 11.15 -0.32 -1.71
N PRO A 166 12.40 -0.41 -1.25
CA PRO A 166 13.07 0.72 -0.63
C PRO A 166 13.33 1.83 -1.65
N LEU A 167 13.14 3.08 -1.23
CA LEU A 167 13.42 4.28 -2.02
C LEU A 167 14.43 5.17 -1.28
N LEU A 168 15.17 5.98 -2.03
CA LEU A 168 16.02 7.02 -1.45
C LEU A 168 15.15 8.11 -0.81
N ASN A 169 15.48 8.54 0.41
CA ASN A 169 14.68 9.51 1.16
C ASN A 169 14.61 10.89 0.45
N GLU A 170 15.60 11.20 -0.38
CA GLU A 170 15.71 12.38 -1.24
C GLU A 170 14.76 12.35 -2.45
N THR A 171 14.25 11.18 -2.84
CA THR A 171 13.27 11.07 -3.93
C THR A 171 11.86 11.34 -3.42
N TYR A 172 11.01 11.96 -4.24
CA TYR A 172 9.59 12.19 -3.95
C TYR A 172 9.38 12.80 -2.54
N GLN A 173 9.95 13.99 -2.32
CA GLN A 173 9.75 14.74 -1.08
C GLN A 173 8.39 15.46 -1.12
N THR A 174 7.62 15.30 -0.05
CA THR A 174 6.35 16.00 0.19
C THR A 174 6.47 16.84 1.47
N GLN A 175 5.64 17.88 1.59
CA GLN A 175 5.60 18.73 2.79
C GLN A 175 4.84 18.06 3.95
N VAL A 176 3.76 17.35 3.61
CA VAL A 176 2.87 16.63 4.54
C VAL A 176 2.45 15.30 3.91
N GLY A 177 2.15 14.30 4.74
CA GLY A 177 1.58 13.02 4.31
C GLY A 177 2.52 12.13 3.49
N SER A 178 1.91 11.27 2.70
CA SER A 178 2.52 10.33 1.74
C SER A 178 2.06 10.66 0.32
N LEU A 179 2.51 9.90 -0.68
CA LEU A 179 2.14 10.09 -2.08
C LEU A 179 1.47 8.85 -2.66
N ALA A 180 0.24 9.00 -3.13
CA ALA A 180 -0.48 8.00 -3.92
C ALA A 180 -0.17 8.21 -5.41
N LEU A 181 0.15 7.13 -6.14
CA LEU A 181 0.41 7.20 -7.58
C LEU A 181 -0.90 7.38 -8.35
N VAL A 182 -1.01 8.45 -9.13
CA VAL A 182 -2.13 8.64 -10.08
C VAL A 182 -1.77 8.06 -11.44
N SER A 183 -0.58 8.39 -11.95
CA SER A 183 -0.08 7.83 -13.21
C SER A 183 1.44 7.94 -13.34
N ARG A 184 2.03 7.00 -14.09
CA ARG A 184 3.44 7.00 -14.47
C ARG A 184 3.56 6.60 -15.93
N TYR A 185 3.99 7.52 -16.77
CA TYR A 185 3.91 7.43 -18.22
C TYR A 185 5.27 7.47 -18.89
N ASP A 186 5.53 6.46 -19.72
CA ASP A 186 6.48 6.53 -20.84
C ASP A 186 5.76 7.16 -22.03
N THR A 187 6.23 8.30 -22.50
CA THR A 187 5.60 9.05 -23.60
C THR A 187 6.24 8.79 -24.96
N GLY A 188 7.44 8.20 -24.98
CA GLY A 188 8.20 7.94 -26.20
C GLY A 188 8.04 6.52 -26.75
N ALA A 189 7.43 5.61 -25.97
CA ALA A 189 7.00 4.30 -26.46
C ALA A 189 5.80 4.39 -27.42
N LEU A 190 5.83 3.59 -28.48
CA LEU A 190 4.71 3.34 -29.39
C LEU A 190 4.05 2.01 -29.04
N ALA A 191 2.72 1.98 -28.98
CA ALA A 191 1.95 0.79 -28.62
C ALA A 191 2.00 -0.28 -29.72
N ALA A 192 2.95 -1.22 -29.60
CA ALA A 192 2.94 -2.50 -30.30
C ALA A 192 2.22 -3.60 -29.48
N THR A 193 2.30 -3.51 -28.15
CA THR A 193 1.51 -4.27 -27.18
C THR A 193 1.08 -3.32 -26.05
N PHE A 194 -0.01 -3.63 -25.34
CA PHE A 194 -0.51 -2.84 -24.20
C PHE A 194 0.31 -3.02 -22.91
N GLU A 195 1.48 -3.64 -23.00
CA GLU A 195 2.29 -4.06 -21.88
C GLU A 195 3.27 -2.95 -21.48
N GLY A 196 2.95 -2.28 -20.37
CA GLY A 196 3.94 -1.49 -19.65
C GLY A 196 5.03 -2.37 -19.02
N TYR A 197 6.06 -1.75 -18.43
CA TYR A 197 7.22 -2.47 -17.92
C TYR A 197 7.69 -2.00 -16.55
N ARG A 198 8.42 -2.89 -15.87
CA ARG A 198 8.89 -2.77 -14.48
C ARG A 198 10.30 -3.37 -14.33
N TYR A 199 10.69 -3.82 -13.15
CA TYR A 199 11.93 -4.60 -12.95
C TYR A 199 12.00 -5.81 -13.93
N PRO A 200 13.16 -6.13 -14.52
CA PRO A 200 14.50 -5.60 -14.23
C PRO A 200 14.86 -4.30 -14.96
N LYS A 201 13.94 -3.69 -15.73
CA LYS A 201 14.22 -2.44 -16.45
C LYS A 201 14.22 -1.21 -15.53
N ASP A 202 13.38 -1.23 -14.50
CA ASP A 202 13.38 -0.21 -13.44
C ASP A 202 13.92 -0.81 -12.13
N ILE A 203 15.00 -0.23 -11.62
CA ILE A 203 15.67 -0.65 -10.37
C ILE A 203 14.82 -0.44 -9.12
N HIS A 204 13.83 0.45 -9.19
CA HIS A 204 12.85 0.69 -8.12
C HIS A 204 11.55 -0.10 -8.34
N ASP A 205 11.51 -0.95 -9.37
CA ASP A 205 10.38 -1.82 -9.72
C ASP A 205 9.04 -1.05 -9.86
N ARG A 206 9.15 0.20 -10.31
CA ARG A 206 8.02 1.03 -10.72
C ARG A 206 7.48 0.49 -12.05
N PHE A 207 6.15 0.42 -12.13
CA PHE A 207 5.48 0.17 -13.41
C PHE A 207 5.39 1.48 -14.22
N TRP A 208 5.74 1.41 -15.50
CA TRP A 208 5.62 2.47 -16.50
C TRP A 208 4.57 2.09 -17.54
N TYR A 209 3.54 2.92 -17.69
CA TYR A 209 2.49 2.75 -18.69
C TYR A 209 2.82 3.54 -19.96
N ILE A 210 2.50 2.99 -21.13
CA ILE A 210 2.65 3.71 -22.39
C ILE A 210 1.59 4.82 -22.48
N TYR A 211 2.00 6.05 -22.79
CA TYR A 211 1.11 7.18 -23.05
C TYR A 211 1.35 7.74 -24.44
N ALA A 212 0.50 7.32 -25.38
CA ALA A 212 0.50 7.79 -26.75
C ALA A 212 -0.72 8.70 -27.01
N ARG A 213 -0.54 9.70 -27.89
CA ARG A 213 -1.62 10.57 -28.39
C ARG A 213 -1.53 10.74 -29.91
N ASP A 214 -2.67 10.94 -30.56
CA ASP A 214 -2.78 11.07 -32.02
C ASP A 214 -2.11 12.34 -32.58
N ASP A 215 -1.95 13.37 -31.77
CA ASP A 215 -1.24 14.62 -32.11
C ASP A 215 0.28 14.55 -31.87
N TRP A 216 0.77 13.49 -31.23
CA TRP A 216 2.18 13.28 -30.91
C TRP A 216 2.86 12.30 -31.89
N THR A 217 4.17 12.42 -32.01
CA THR A 217 5.08 11.48 -32.69
C THR A 217 6.33 11.29 -31.82
N GLN A 218 7.08 10.23 -32.06
CA GLN A 218 8.18 9.82 -31.20
C GLN A 218 9.53 10.05 -31.88
N ILE A 219 10.52 10.42 -31.09
CA ILE A 219 11.95 10.38 -31.43
C ILE A 219 12.66 9.43 -30.46
N ASN A 220 13.78 8.85 -30.88
CA ASN A 220 14.49 7.88 -30.06
C ASN A 220 16.00 7.89 -30.32
N THR A 221 16.73 7.17 -29.46
CA THR A 221 18.13 6.83 -29.62
C THR A 221 18.38 5.37 -29.24
N SER A 222 19.40 4.75 -29.82
CA SER A 222 19.88 3.42 -29.41
C SER A 222 20.91 3.51 -28.27
N LEU A 223 21.30 4.71 -27.85
CA LEU A 223 22.30 4.94 -26.81
C LEU A 223 21.67 4.96 -25.42
N THR A 224 22.43 4.51 -24.42
CA THR A 224 22.04 4.61 -23.01
C THR A 224 21.95 6.07 -22.59
N VAL A 225 20.85 6.44 -21.95
CA VAL A 225 20.64 7.76 -21.34
C VAL A 225 20.98 7.68 -19.86
N ASN A 226 21.77 8.63 -19.37
CA ASN A 226 22.12 8.72 -17.95
C ASN A 226 20.84 9.05 -17.15
N PRO A 227 20.45 8.22 -16.16
CA PRO A 227 19.18 8.36 -15.45
C PRO A 227 19.21 9.45 -14.35
N GLY A 228 20.34 10.16 -14.17
CA GLY A 228 20.53 11.14 -13.11
C GLY A 228 20.73 10.51 -11.73
N LEU A 229 20.78 11.35 -10.69
CA LEU A 229 21.14 10.91 -9.33
C LEU A 229 19.97 10.40 -8.48
N PHE A 230 18.81 11.05 -8.56
CA PHE A 230 17.71 10.84 -7.59
C PHE A 230 16.68 9.82 -8.09
N TYR A 231 15.74 10.25 -8.95
CA TYR A 231 14.58 9.47 -9.38
C TYR A 231 14.93 8.27 -10.28
N LYS A 232 16.12 8.28 -10.89
CA LYS A 232 16.66 7.22 -11.76
C LYS A 232 15.61 6.52 -12.66
N PRO A 233 14.85 7.23 -13.51
CA PRO A 233 13.97 6.57 -14.48
C PRO A 233 14.77 5.64 -15.42
N PRO A 234 14.18 4.53 -15.91
CA PRO A 234 14.87 3.58 -16.78
C PRO A 234 15.47 4.24 -18.02
N SER A 235 16.65 3.79 -18.46
CA SER A 235 17.13 4.18 -19.80
C SER A 235 16.21 3.66 -20.92
N ASP A 236 15.33 2.70 -20.64
CA ASP A 236 14.27 2.25 -21.56
C ASP A 236 13.25 3.34 -21.83
N VAL A 237 12.78 4.02 -20.79
CA VAL A 237 11.92 5.20 -20.89
C VAL A 237 12.70 6.34 -21.54
N MET A 238 13.85 6.68 -20.96
CA MET A 238 14.56 7.92 -21.26
C MET A 238 15.22 7.95 -22.64
N ARG A 239 15.45 6.81 -23.31
CA ARG A 239 15.96 6.78 -24.69
C ARG A 239 14.91 7.09 -25.77
N THR A 240 13.67 7.31 -25.36
CA THR A 240 12.58 7.73 -26.25
C THR A 240 11.96 9.04 -25.74
N ALA A 241 11.35 9.82 -26.64
CA ALA A 241 10.63 11.03 -26.27
C ALA A 241 9.46 11.30 -27.22
N ALA A 242 8.35 11.80 -26.68
CA ALA A 242 7.28 12.41 -27.45
C ALA A 242 7.71 13.79 -27.96
N THR A 243 7.26 14.13 -29.17
CA THR A 243 7.32 15.47 -29.76
C THR A 243 6.04 15.72 -30.58
N PRO A 244 5.52 16.95 -30.71
CA PRO A 244 4.30 17.22 -31.47
C PRO A 244 4.45 16.83 -32.94
N LYS A 245 3.37 16.41 -33.61
CA LYS A 245 3.38 16.20 -35.08
C LYS A 245 3.51 17.52 -35.82
N SER A 246 2.72 18.54 -35.44
CA SER A 246 2.79 19.89 -36.00
C SER A 246 4.09 20.61 -35.62
N ALA A 247 4.62 21.43 -36.55
CA ALA A 247 5.81 22.24 -36.31
C ALA A 247 5.59 23.32 -35.22
N SER A 248 4.36 23.83 -35.10
CA SER A 248 3.95 24.81 -34.08
C SER A 248 3.12 24.20 -32.94
N GLY A 249 3.19 22.87 -32.77
CA GLY A 249 2.41 22.16 -31.75
C GLY A 249 3.03 22.24 -30.36
N SER A 250 2.18 22.04 -29.35
CA SER A 250 2.54 21.81 -27.94
C SER A 250 2.46 20.32 -27.59
N LEU A 251 3.13 19.93 -26.49
CA LEU A 251 2.86 18.67 -25.80
C LEU A 251 1.95 18.97 -24.62
N ASP A 252 0.69 18.56 -24.72
CA ASP A 252 -0.35 18.84 -23.74
C ASP A 252 -0.75 17.60 -22.95
N PHE A 253 -0.74 17.70 -21.62
CA PHE A 253 -1.32 16.70 -20.73
C PHE A 253 -2.15 17.36 -19.64
N TYR A 254 -3.29 16.76 -19.32
CA TYR A 254 -4.23 17.31 -18.36
C TYR A 254 -4.92 16.23 -17.54
N TRP A 255 -5.38 16.61 -16.35
CA TRP A 255 -6.27 15.80 -15.53
C TRP A 255 -7.27 16.68 -14.78
N LYS A 256 -8.39 16.08 -14.38
CA LYS A 256 -9.31 16.67 -13.42
C LYS A 256 -8.99 16.07 -12.06
N PRO A 257 -8.94 16.87 -10.98
CA PRO A 257 -8.73 16.33 -9.65
C PRO A 257 -9.95 15.52 -9.20
N VAL A 258 -9.73 14.58 -8.28
CA VAL A 258 -10.81 13.75 -7.69
C VAL A 258 -11.79 14.61 -6.90
N ASP A 259 -11.29 15.56 -6.12
CA ASP A 259 -12.08 16.58 -5.44
C ASP A 259 -11.33 17.92 -5.35
N LYS A 260 -11.98 18.94 -4.78
CA LYS A 260 -11.46 20.31 -4.66
C LYS A 260 -10.31 20.49 -3.65
N ASN A 261 -10.15 19.55 -2.72
CA ASN A 261 -9.13 19.56 -1.67
C ASN A 261 -7.91 18.70 -2.08
N SER A 262 -8.04 17.85 -3.10
CA SER A 262 -6.93 17.01 -3.58
C SER A 262 -5.74 17.86 -4.02
N GLU A 263 -4.56 17.55 -3.48
CA GLU A 263 -3.30 18.18 -3.88
C GLU A 263 -2.40 17.19 -4.64
N TYR A 264 -1.57 17.70 -5.55
CA TYR A 264 -0.78 16.88 -6.47
C TYR A 264 0.69 17.27 -6.51
N TYR A 265 1.52 16.28 -6.86
CA TYR A 265 2.91 16.48 -7.28
C TYR A 265 3.11 15.96 -8.71
N VAL A 266 3.75 16.77 -9.55
CA VAL A 266 4.05 16.44 -10.95
C VAL A 266 5.56 16.33 -11.12
N TYR A 267 6.01 15.29 -11.81
CA TYR A 267 7.40 15.10 -12.23
C TYR A 267 7.43 14.89 -13.75
N MET A 268 8.25 15.67 -14.45
CA MET A 268 8.44 15.57 -15.90
C MET A 268 9.92 15.32 -16.17
N HIS A 269 10.23 14.26 -16.92
CA HIS A 269 11.58 13.81 -17.19
C HIS A 269 11.97 14.13 -18.64
N PHE A 270 13.14 14.75 -18.78
CA PHE A 270 13.67 15.26 -20.05
C PHE A 270 15.11 14.78 -20.27
N ALA A 271 15.38 14.25 -21.45
CA ALA A 271 16.72 14.02 -21.97
C ALA A 271 16.69 14.25 -23.49
N GLU A 272 17.66 14.98 -24.02
CA GLU A 272 17.80 15.10 -25.47
C GLU A 272 18.36 13.79 -26.03
N VAL A 273 17.62 13.19 -26.97
CA VAL A 273 17.96 11.89 -27.58
C VAL A 273 18.63 12.07 -28.95
N GLU A 274 18.46 13.23 -29.59
CA GLU A 274 19.08 13.55 -30.88
C GLU A 274 20.37 14.34 -30.69
N LYS A 275 21.47 13.92 -31.33
CA LYS A 275 22.72 14.68 -31.30
C LYS A 275 22.61 15.92 -32.19
N LEU A 276 22.26 17.05 -31.59
CA LEU A 276 22.02 18.30 -32.29
C LEU A 276 23.27 18.78 -33.04
N LYS A 277 23.07 19.29 -34.27
CA LYS A 277 24.11 20.00 -35.05
C LYS A 277 24.24 21.43 -34.51
N THR A 278 25.36 22.10 -34.75
CA THR A 278 25.64 23.47 -34.28
C THR A 278 24.62 24.53 -34.72
N ASN A 279 23.87 24.28 -35.79
CA ASN A 279 22.80 25.15 -36.29
C ASN A 279 21.39 24.74 -35.81
N HIS A 280 21.27 23.73 -34.95
CA HIS A 280 20.00 23.29 -34.37
C HIS A 280 19.99 23.52 -32.86
N SER A 281 18.93 24.16 -32.39
CA SER A 281 18.57 24.33 -30.99
C SER A 281 17.26 23.61 -30.70
N ARG A 282 17.16 22.99 -29.51
CA ARG A 282 15.89 22.68 -28.86
C ARG A 282 15.82 23.45 -27.54
N GLN A 283 15.01 24.49 -27.51
CA GLN A 283 14.73 25.26 -26.31
C GLN A 283 13.22 25.26 -26.08
N GLN A 284 12.80 24.99 -24.85
CA GLN A 284 11.40 24.75 -24.50
C GLN A 284 11.06 25.32 -23.12
N TYR A 285 9.78 25.58 -22.89
CA TYR A 285 9.25 26.04 -21.61
C TYR A 285 7.95 25.30 -21.29
N VAL A 286 7.52 25.34 -20.03
CA VAL A 286 6.29 24.68 -19.58
C VAL A 286 5.35 25.71 -18.98
N THR A 287 4.07 25.64 -19.33
CA THR A 287 2.98 26.37 -18.66
C THR A 287 2.07 25.43 -17.89
N LYS A 288 1.49 25.90 -16.78
CA LYS A 288 0.39 25.29 -16.04
C LYS A 288 -0.83 26.22 -16.13
N ASN A 289 -1.96 25.73 -16.63
CA ASN A 289 -3.19 26.51 -16.84
C ASN A 289 -2.94 27.84 -17.61
N GLY A 290 -2.06 27.80 -18.61
CA GLY A 290 -1.64 28.96 -19.41
C GLY A 290 -0.65 29.92 -18.74
N VAL A 291 -0.35 29.74 -17.45
CA VAL A 291 0.64 30.53 -16.72
C VAL A 291 2.02 29.86 -16.79
N LEU A 292 3.10 30.63 -16.95
CA LEU A 292 4.46 30.09 -16.98
C LEU A 292 4.77 29.31 -15.68
N PHE A 293 5.13 28.03 -15.82
CA PHE A 293 5.49 27.13 -14.72
C PHE A 293 7.00 26.88 -14.65
N GLN A 294 7.64 26.71 -15.81
CA GLN A 294 9.09 26.56 -15.93
C GLN A 294 9.60 27.44 -17.07
N GLU A 295 10.56 28.31 -16.73
CA GLU A 295 11.31 29.14 -17.68
C GLU A 295 12.09 28.31 -18.71
N LEU A 296 12.48 28.96 -19.81
CA LEU A 296 13.21 28.38 -20.94
C LEU A 296 14.39 27.50 -20.52
N PHE A 297 14.40 26.26 -21.00
CA PHE A 297 15.48 25.30 -20.81
C PHE A 297 15.71 24.47 -22.07
N SER A 298 16.89 23.86 -22.15
CA SER A 298 17.22 22.83 -23.14
C SER A 298 17.45 21.51 -22.41
N PRO A 299 16.84 20.39 -22.85
CA PRO A 299 17.20 19.06 -22.37
C PRO A 299 18.67 18.75 -22.70
N GLU A 300 19.35 18.04 -21.80
CA GLU A 300 20.76 17.69 -21.96
C GLU A 300 20.92 16.39 -22.76
N TYR A 301 21.91 16.33 -23.65
CA TYR A 301 22.11 15.19 -24.54
C TYR A 301 22.50 13.94 -23.75
N LEU A 302 21.65 12.91 -23.82
CA LEU A 302 21.76 11.65 -23.07
C LEU A 302 21.87 11.83 -21.55
N TYR A 303 21.33 12.91 -20.97
CA TYR A 303 21.30 13.12 -19.52
C TYR A 303 19.90 13.51 -19.02
N THR A 304 19.40 12.78 -18.03
CA THR A 304 18.06 12.99 -17.48
C THR A 304 18.01 14.17 -16.53
N ARG A 305 17.29 15.22 -16.92
CA ARG A 305 16.83 16.30 -16.04
C ARG A 305 15.36 16.07 -15.67
N THR A 306 15.07 16.13 -14.38
CA THR A 306 13.68 16.05 -13.87
C THR A 306 13.23 17.43 -13.42
N LEU A 307 12.11 17.90 -13.96
CA LEU A 307 11.39 19.09 -13.49
C LEU A 307 10.22 18.66 -12.63
N PHE A 308 9.97 19.34 -11.52
CA PHE A 308 8.91 18.93 -10.59
C PHE A 308 8.30 20.11 -9.82
N THR A 309 7.08 19.92 -9.35
CA THR A 309 6.41 20.85 -8.44
C THR A 309 7.07 20.81 -7.06
N ARG A 310 7.65 21.92 -6.59
CA ARG A 310 8.34 21.98 -5.29
C ARG A 310 7.39 21.99 -4.09
N LEU A 311 6.18 22.51 -4.29
CA LEU A 311 5.06 22.52 -3.35
C LEU A 311 3.92 21.72 -3.99
N ALA A 312 3.03 21.17 -3.18
CA ALA A 312 1.83 20.52 -3.69
C ALA A 312 0.95 21.54 -4.45
N ILE A 313 0.26 21.09 -5.51
CA ILE A 313 -0.68 21.93 -6.26
C ILE A 313 -2.11 21.45 -6.01
N GLY A 314 -2.96 22.32 -5.45
CA GLY A 314 -4.38 22.08 -5.15
C GLY A 314 -5.29 23.18 -5.69
N GLY A 315 -6.61 23.03 -5.51
CA GLY A 315 -7.62 24.09 -5.73
C GLY A 315 -8.05 24.44 -7.16
N GLU A 316 -7.54 23.76 -8.21
CA GLU A 316 -7.97 24.00 -9.59
C GLU A 316 -9.13 23.08 -10.01
N VAL A 317 -9.97 23.49 -10.96
CA VAL A 317 -11.03 22.61 -11.53
C VAL A 317 -10.44 21.60 -12.53
N GLN A 318 -9.32 21.96 -13.16
CA GLN A 318 -8.56 21.12 -14.08
C GLN A 318 -7.11 21.61 -14.08
N TYR A 319 -6.16 20.68 -14.16
CA TYR A 319 -4.76 21.00 -14.42
C TYR A 319 -4.48 20.70 -15.89
N ASN A 320 -3.99 21.69 -16.62
CA ASN A 320 -3.50 21.55 -17.99
C ASN A 320 -2.04 21.99 -18.02
N PHE A 321 -1.14 21.09 -18.41
CA PHE A 321 0.28 21.36 -18.60
C PHE A 321 0.60 21.29 -20.09
N SER A 322 1.21 22.36 -20.59
CA SER A 322 1.57 22.52 -22.00
C SER A 322 3.06 22.81 -22.11
N ILE A 323 3.76 22.03 -22.91
CA ILE A 323 5.19 22.20 -23.20
C ILE A 323 5.32 22.77 -24.62
N PHE A 324 5.96 23.93 -24.74
CA PHE A 324 6.10 24.68 -25.98
C PHE A 324 7.57 24.79 -26.40
N ALA A 325 7.82 24.85 -27.71
CA ALA A 325 9.09 25.36 -28.22
C ALA A 325 9.21 26.87 -27.98
N ALA A 326 10.43 27.33 -27.75
CA ALA A 326 10.78 28.75 -27.78
C ALA A 326 10.72 29.31 -29.21
N GLU A 327 10.48 30.60 -29.39
CA GLU A 327 10.42 31.25 -30.71
C GLU A 327 11.71 31.12 -31.53
N ASN A 328 12.86 31.02 -30.84
CA ASN A 328 14.20 30.82 -31.42
C ASN A 328 14.61 29.34 -31.51
N SER A 329 13.74 28.41 -31.13
CA SER A 329 14.02 26.97 -31.16
C SER A 329 13.82 26.44 -32.57
N THR A 330 14.86 25.88 -33.18
CA THR A 330 14.74 25.23 -34.50
C THR A 330 14.00 23.90 -34.45
N LEU A 331 13.89 23.30 -33.25
CA LEU A 331 13.28 22.00 -33.03
C LEU A 331 12.09 22.10 -32.08
N LYS A 332 11.12 21.22 -32.32
CA LYS A 332 9.90 21.02 -31.53
C LYS A 332 10.23 20.60 -30.09
N PRO A 333 9.37 20.88 -29.10
CA PRO A 333 9.60 20.48 -27.72
C PRO A 333 9.57 18.94 -27.60
N ILE A 334 10.19 18.43 -26.53
CA ILE A 334 10.18 17.00 -26.20
C ILE A 334 9.82 16.77 -24.73
N VAL A 335 9.27 15.60 -24.43
CA VAL A 335 9.20 15.01 -23.07
C VAL A 335 9.43 13.51 -23.19
N ASN A 336 10.11 12.91 -22.21
CA ASN A 336 10.39 11.47 -22.22
C ASN A 336 9.39 10.73 -21.33
N ALA A 337 9.18 11.25 -20.12
CA ALA A 337 8.30 10.63 -19.13
C ALA A 337 7.59 11.64 -18.23
N ILE A 338 6.46 11.23 -17.67
CA ILE A 338 5.65 12.03 -16.73
C ILE A 338 5.20 11.13 -15.57
N GLU A 339 5.40 11.58 -14.34
CA GLU A 339 4.79 10.96 -13.14
C GLU A 339 3.86 11.97 -12.46
N LEU A 340 2.67 11.51 -12.06
CA LEU A 340 1.68 12.29 -11.32
C LEU A 340 1.32 11.54 -10.02
N TYR A 341 1.42 12.25 -8.91
CA TYR A 341 1.07 11.76 -7.59
C TYR A 341 0.04 12.68 -6.94
N MET A 342 -0.79 12.12 -6.07
CA MET A 342 -1.68 12.83 -5.17
C MET A 342 -1.14 12.77 -3.75
N VAL A 343 -1.28 13.84 -2.97
CA VAL A 343 -0.99 13.83 -1.53
C VAL A 343 -2.01 12.94 -0.83
N LYS A 344 -1.52 12.04 0.03
CA LYS A 344 -2.33 11.12 0.83
C LYS A 344 -1.95 11.29 2.29
N GLU A 345 -2.84 11.87 3.08
CA GLU A 345 -2.62 12.05 4.52
C GLU A 345 -3.08 10.82 5.31
N PHE A 346 -2.36 10.55 6.40
CA PHE A 346 -2.65 9.51 7.38
C PHE A 346 -2.68 10.19 8.75
N LEU A 347 -3.89 10.61 9.17
CA LEU A 347 -4.13 11.47 10.32
C LEU A 347 -4.50 10.70 11.59
N GLU A 348 -5.03 9.47 11.45
CA GLU A 348 -5.36 8.62 12.59
C GLU A 348 -4.10 8.02 13.21
N SER A 349 -4.01 8.14 14.53
CA SER A 349 -2.92 7.58 15.33
C SER A 349 -3.18 6.11 15.67
N GLU A 350 -2.16 5.27 15.53
CA GLU A 350 -2.16 3.90 16.03
C GLU A 350 -2.31 3.86 17.56
N THR A 351 -2.83 2.74 18.08
CA THR A 351 -2.82 2.48 19.52
C THR A 351 -1.38 2.53 20.03
N ASN A 352 -1.21 3.08 21.23
CA ASN A 352 0.09 3.15 21.90
C ASN A 352 0.81 1.79 21.89
N GLU A 353 2.11 1.81 21.59
CA GLU A 353 2.91 0.61 21.32
C GLU A 353 2.96 -0.36 22.52
N GLU A 354 3.05 0.15 23.75
CA GLU A 354 3.04 -0.68 24.97
C GLU A 354 1.69 -1.39 25.17
N ASP A 355 0.57 -0.68 24.94
CA ASP A 355 -0.78 -1.25 25.01
C ASP A 355 -1.01 -2.28 23.89
N PHE A 356 -0.51 -2.01 22.68
CA PHE A 356 -0.58 -2.92 21.53
C PHE A 356 0.18 -4.22 21.79
N ASP A 357 1.42 -4.14 22.28
CA ASP A 357 2.23 -5.32 22.58
C ASP A 357 1.65 -6.10 23.77
N ALA A 358 1.16 -5.40 24.80
CA ALA A 358 0.47 -6.02 25.93
C ALA A 358 -0.76 -6.82 25.48
N ILE A 359 -1.67 -6.22 24.70
CA ILE A 359 -2.90 -6.89 24.26
C ILE A 359 -2.63 -8.00 23.24
N THR A 360 -1.60 -7.85 22.39
CA THR A 360 -1.14 -8.90 21.47
C THR A 360 -0.54 -10.10 22.24
N ASN A 361 0.20 -9.84 23.32
CA ASN A 361 0.69 -10.89 24.21
C ASN A 361 -0.48 -11.62 24.91
N ILE A 362 -1.47 -10.88 25.43
CA ILE A 362 -2.69 -11.43 26.04
C ILE A 362 -3.48 -12.29 25.02
N LYS A 363 -3.64 -11.82 23.77
CA LYS A 363 -4.25 -12.56 22.64
C LYS A 363 -3.57 -13.92 22.46
N SER A 364 -2.24 -13.93 22.42
CA SER A 364 -1.42 -15.14 22.21
C SER A 364 -1.51 -16.10 23.40
N THR A 365 -1.27 -15.58 24.62
CA THR A 365 -1.26 -16.35 25.88
C THR A 365 -2.56 -17.12 26.09
N TYR A 366 -3.71 -16.48 25.89
CA TYR A 366 -5.01 -17.12 26.08
C TYR A 366 -5.68 -17.63 24.81
N LYS A 367 -5.04 -17.46 23.64
CA LYS A 367 -5.58 -17.84 22.32
C LYS A 367 -6.96 -17.24 22.05
N VAL A 368 -7.12 -15.94 22.33
CA VAL A 368 -8.40 -15.24 22.25
C VAL A 368 -8.90 -15.19 20.80
N THR A 369 -10.03 -15.85 20.53
CA THR A 369 -10.69 -15.91 19.22
C THR A 369 -11.89 -14.95 19.16
N LYS A 370 -11.59 -13.68 18.90
CA LYS A 370 -12.57 -12.58 18.70
C LYS A 370 -12.25 -11.85 17.37
N ASN A 371 -12.87 -10.69 17.12
CA ASN A 371 -12.49 -9.76 16.04
C ASN A 371 -11.10 -9.10 16.23
N TRP A 372 -10.18 -9.75 16.96
CA TRP A 372 -8.90 -9.20 17.37
C TRP A 372 -7.87 -9.27 16.23
N GLN A 373 -8.08 -8.39 15.25
CA GLN A 373 -7.28 -8.23 14.03
C GLN A 373 -7.03 -6.74 13.77
N GLY A 374 -5.87 -6.40 13.23
CA GLY A 374 -5.46 -5.01 12.98
C GLY A 374 -5.06 -4.24 14.24
N ASP A 375 -5.21 -2.92 14.24
CA ASP A 375 -5.02 -2.09 15.43
C ASP A 375 -6.19 -2.24 16.45
N PRO A 376 -5.91 -2.37 17.76
CA PRO A 376 -6.93 -2.74 18.75
C PRO A 376 -7.92 -1.64 19.10
N CYS A 377 -7.57 -0.36 18.94
CA CYS A 377 -8.46 0.77 19.23
C CYS A 377 -8.81 1.63 18.01
N ALA A 378 -7.97 1.68 16.98
CA ALA A 378 -8.12 2.60 15.85
C ALA A 378 -8.38 1.87 14.50
N PRO A 379 -9.21 2.41 13.60
CA PRO A 379 -10.24 3.43 13.88
C PRO A 379 -11.26 2.89 14.90
N GLU A 380 -11.94 3.79 15.62
CA GLU A 380 -12.90 3.43 16.69
C GLU A 380 -13.98 2.43 16.21
N VAL A 381 -14.39 2.51 14.94
CA VAL A 381 -15.36 1.61 14.31
C VAL A 381 -14.91 0.14 14.25
N PHE A 382 -13.63 -0.16 14.46
CA PHE A 382 -13.05 -1.51 14.49
C PHE A 382 -12.44 -1.89 15.85
N LEU A 383 -12.83 -1.18 16.92
CA LEU A 383 -12.47 -1.49 18.30
C LEU A 383 -12.63 -3.00 18.59
N TRP A 384 -11.59 -3.58 19.19
CA TRP A 384 -11.58 -5.01 19.54
C TRP A 384 -12.62 -5.34 20.61
N ASN A 385 -13.37 -6.42 20.41
CA ASN A 385 -14.49 -6.80 21.27
C ASN A 385 -14.02 -7.09 22.70
N GLY A 386 -14.58 -6.33 23.66
CA GLY A 386 -14.20 -6.36 25.06
C GLY A 386 -13.11 -5.37 25.44
N LEU A 387 -12.62 -4.53 24.52
CA LEU A 387 -11.84 -3.34 24.87
C LEU A 387 -12.74 -2.12 25.04
N ASN A 388 -12.24 -1.14 25.79
CA ASN A 388 -12.59 0.27 25.62
C ASN A 388 -11.27 1.07 25.61
N CYS A 389 -11.23 2.16 24.85
CA CYS A 389 -10.04 2.97 24.68
C CYS A 389 -10.33 4.46 24.88
N SER A 390 -9.30 5.24 25.23
CA SER A 390 -9.40 6.70 25.29
C SER A 390 -9.14 7.31 23.93
N TYR A 391 -10.07 8.12 23.43
CA TYR A 391 -9.90 8.93 22.23
C TYR A 391 -9.84 10.41 22.64
N ARG A 392 -8.71 11.06 22.35
CA ARG A 392 -8.50 12.50 22.54
C ARG A 392 -7.80 13.04 21.30
N GLU A 393 -8.14 14.28 20.93
CA GLU A 393 -7.55 14.91 19.75
C GLU A 393 -6.02 14.97 19.86
N ASN A 394 -5.33 14.47 18.84
CA ASN A 394 -3.87 14.40 18.74
C ASN A 394 -3.15 13.55 19.81
N GLU A 395 -3.85 12.67 20.53
CA GLU A 395 -3.23 11.65 21.41
C GLU A 395 -3.37 10.23 20.80
N THR A 396 -2.36 9.37 21.01
CA THR A 396 -2.46 7.94 20.65
C THR A 396 -3.49 7.24 21.53
N PRO A 397 -4.42 6.43 20.98
CA PRO A 397 -5.37 5.68 21.78
C PRO A 397 -4.70 4.79 22.84
N ARG A 398 -5.31 4.76 24.03
CA ARG A 398 -4.88 3.95 25.19
C ARG A 398 -6.00 3.02 25.64
N ILE A 399 -5.69 1.79 26.03
CA ILE A 399 -6.67 0.82 26.53
C ILE A 399 -7.07 1.21 27.96
N THR A 400 -8.36 1.50 28.16
CA THR A 400 -8.94 1.87 29.46
C THR A 400 -9.80 0.77 30.07
N SER A 401 -10.29 -0.19 29.27
CA SER A 401 -11.02 -1.35 29.77
C SER A 401 -10.61 -2.63 29.03
N LEU A 402 -10.53 -3.74 29.75
CA LEU A 402 -10.37 -5.09 29.21
C LEU A 402 -11.37 -6.05 29.85
N ASN A 403 -12.31 -6.55 29.05
CA ASN A 403 -13.27 -7.58 29.41
C ASN A 403 -12.98 -8.88 28.64
N LEU A 404 -12.46 -9.87 29.37
CA LEU A 404 -12.30 -11.25 28.95
C LEU A 404 -13.14 -12.21 29.81
N SER A 405 -14.20 -11.71 30.45
CA SER A 405 -15.11 -12.54 31.23
C SER A 405 -15.74 -13.65 30.36
N SER A 406 -15.95 -14.84 30.92
CA SER A 406 -16.61 -15.95 30.21
C SER A 406 -15.94 -16.41 28.90
N ASN A 407 -14.63 -16.20 28.73
CA ASN A 407 -13.88 -16.60 27.52
C ASN A 407 -13.20 -17.99 27.65
N GLY A 408 -13.44 -18.71 28.74
CA GLY A 408 -12.84 -20.03 28.97
C GLY A 408 -11.33 -19.99 29.23
N LEU A 409 -10.79 -18.86 29.66
CA LEU A 409 -9.34 -18.66 29.87
C LEU A 409 -8.79 -19.70 30.87
N THR A 410 -7.57 -20.18 30.61
CA THR A 410 -6.84 -21.12 31.48
C THR A 410 -5.41 -20.66 31.70
N GLY A 411 -4.73 -21.20 32.71
CA GLY A 411 -3.39 -20.76 33.12
C GLY A 411 -3.45 -19.60 34.12
N GLU A 412 -2.32 -18.91 34.30
CA GLU A 412 -2.19 -17.81 35.28
C GLU A 412 -2.66 -16.46 34.71
N ILE A 413 -2.80 -15.45 35.57
CA ILE A 413 -3.06 -14.07 35.15
C ILE A 413 -1.81 -13.51 34.48
N ALA A 414 -1.94 -13.12 33.20
CA ALA A 414 -0.80 -12.78 32.35
C ALA A 414 -0.08 -11.50 32.82
N LEU A 415 1.25 -11.59 32.96
CA LEU A 415 2.09 -10.48 33.43
C LEU A 415 2.05 -9.26 32.50
N SER A 416 1.75 -9.46 31.21
CA SER A 416 1.56 -8.41 30.20
C SER A 416 0.42 -7.42 30.53
N ILE A 417 -0.53 -7.80 31.39
CA ILE A 417 -1.56 -6.88 31.90
C ILE A 417 -0.94 -5.72 32.69
N ALA A 418 0.25 -5.89 33.30
CA ALA A 418 0.95 -4.84 34.03
C ALA A 418 1.32 -3.62 33.14
N ASN A 419 1.47 -3.83 31.83
CA ASN A 419 1.84 -2.77 30.88
C ASN A 419 0.65 -1.90 30.46
N LEU A 420 -0.60 -2.32 30.73
CA LEU A 420 -1.81 -1.55 30.42
C LEU A 420 -2.00 -0.41 31.44
N THR A 421 -1.06 0.53 31.49
CA THR A 421 -0.93 1.55 32.54
C THR A 421 -2.13 2.50 32.65
N MET A 422 -2.94 2.62 31.60
CA MET A 422 -4.18 3.41 31.57
C MET A 422 -5.46 2.63 31.88
N ILE A 423 -5.36 1.33 32.19
CA ILE A 423 -6.53 0.50 32.48
C ILE A 423 -7.25 0.95 33.76
N GLN A 424 -8.57 1.08 33.66
CA GLN A 424 -9.49 1.45 34.72
C GLN A 424 -10.33 0.24 35.14
N THR A 425 -10.80 -0.54 34.16
CA THR A 425 -11.65 -1.71 34.37
C THR A 425 -10.99 -2.97 33.80
N LEU A 426 -10.79 -3.97 34.64
CA LEU A 426 -10.31 -5.30 34.25
C LEU A 426 -11.31 -6.37 34.71
N ASP A 427 -11.93 -7.07 33.77
CA ASP A 427 -12.85 -8.17 34.04
C ASP A 427 -12.32 -9.48 33.43
N LEU A 428 -11.86 -10.38 34.29
CA LEU A 428 -11.42 -11.74 33.96
C LEU A 428 -12.34 -12.81 34.56
N SER A 429 -13.55 -12.43 34.98
CA SER A 429 -14.45 -13.31 35.73
C SER A 429 -15.01 -14.48 34.91
N ASN A 430 -15.53 -15.50 35.59
CA ASN A 430 -16.18 -16.66 34.96
C ASN A 430 -15.27 -17.41 33.97
N ASN A 431 -14.04 -17.69 34.39
CA ASN A 431 -13.01 -18.38 33.62
C ASN A 431 -12.43 -19.58 34.41
N SER A 432 -11.35 -20.18 33.93
CA SER A 432 -10.62 -21.27 34.60
C SER A 432 -9.17 -20.87 34.91
N LEU A 433 -8.94 -19.60 35.22
CA LEU A 433 -7.62 -19.10 35.63
C LEU A 433 -7.20 -19.72 36.97
N THR A 434 -5.92 -20.05 37.08
CA THR A 434 -5.26 -20.73 38.21
C THR A 434 -4.08 -19.91 38.74
N GLY A 435 -3.42 -20.39 39.79
CA GLY A 435 -2.29 -19.68 40.40
C GLY A 435 -2.75 -18.61 41.40
N GLN A 436 -1.83 -17.74 41.80
CA GLN A 436 -2.10 -16.65 42.74
C GLN A 436 -2.58 -15.38 42.03
N ILE A 437 -3.25 -14.49 42.76
CA ILE A 437 -3.56 -13.13 42.28
C ILE A 437 -2.25 -12.32 42.30
N PRO A 438 -1.73 -11.82 41.17
CA PRO A 438 -0.43 -11.14 41.16
C PRO A 438 -0.46 -9.76 41.83
N ASP A 439 0.61 -9.44 42.57
CA ASP A 439 0.74 -8.14 43.28
C ASP A 439 0.74 -6.92 42.34
N PHE A 440 1.18 -7.07 41.08
CA PHE A 440 1.22 -5.97 40.10
C PHE A 440 -0.15 -5.34 39.85
N LEU A 441 -1.24 -6.09 40.06
CA LEU A 441 -2.61 -5.56 39.92
C LEU A 441 -2.88 -4.40 40.89
N SER A 442 -2.22 -4.38 42.05
CA SER A 442 -2.29 -3.25 43.00
C SER A 442 -1.49 -2.02 42.56
N GLN A 443 -0.52 -2.20 41.66
CA GLN A 443 0.42 -1.17 41.18
C GLN A 443 -0.11 -0.43 39.95
N LEU A 444 -1.11 -0.96 39.24
CA LEU A 444 -1.77 -0.30 38.11
C LEU A 444 -2.41 1.01 38.58
N PRO A 445 -1.96 2.20 38.10
CA PRO A 445 -2.31 3.47 38.75
C PRO A 445 -3.80 3.79 38.63
N ASN A 446 -4.39 3.55 37.45
CA ASN A 446 -5.75 3.93 37.12
C ASN A 446 -6.83 2.87 37.46
N LEU A 447 -6.43 1.66 37.86
CA LEU A 447 -7.35 0.53 38.06
C LEU A 447 -8.32 0.80 39.21
N ASN A 448 -9.61 0.87 38.90
CA ASN A 448 -10.70 1.17 39.83
C ASN A 448 -11.83 0.11 39.83
N VAL A 449 -11.86 -0.79 38.85
CA VAL A 449 -12.72 -1.99 38.86
C VAL A 449 -11.88 -3.22 38.47
N LEU A 450 -11.83 -4.22 39.35
CA LEU A 450 -11.17 -5.50 39.12
C LEU A 450 -12.13 -6.65 39.45
N ASN A 451 -12.58 -7.39 38.45
CA ASN A 451 -13.43 -8.56 38.66
C ASN A 451 -12.68 -9.86 38.31
N LEU A 452 -12.46 -10.70 39.33
CA LEU A 452 -11.80 -12.00 39.23
C LEU A 452 -12.73 -13.17 39.64
N GLU A 453 -14.02 -12.92 39.89
CA GLU A 453 -14.98 -13.92 40.37
C GLU A 453 -15.03 -15.18 39.49
N LYS A 454 -15.44 -16.32 40.07
CA LYS A 454 -15.68 -17.58 39.34
C LYS A 454 -14.45 -18.02 38.52
N ASN A 455 -13.30 -18.08 39.19
CA ASN A 455 -12.04 -18.65 38.71
C ASN A 455 -11.53 -19.74 39.67
N LYS A 456 -10.38 -20.35 39.36
CA LYS A 456 -9.69 -21.38 40.17
C LYS A 456 -8.41 -20.82 40.83
N LEU A 457 -8.42 -19.53 41.15
CA LEU A 457 -7.31 -18.81 41.80
C LEU A 457 -7.12 -19.31 43.25
N THR A 458 -5.88 -19.25 43.74
CA THR A 458 -5.47 -19.78 45.04
C THR A 458 -4.60 -18.77 45.80
N GLY A 459 -4.39 -19.01 47.10
CA GLY A 459 -3.63 -18.10 47.97
C GLY A 459 -4.43 -16.90 48.47
N PRO A 460 -3.79 -15.99 49.23
CA PRO A 460 -4.42 -14.79 49.76
C PRO A 460 -4.61 -13.72 48.67
N VAL A 461 -5.55 -12.79 48.90
CA VAL A 461 -5.64 -11.55 48.12
C VAL A 461 -4.47 -10.63 48.50
N PRO A 462 -3.70 -10.09 47.54
CA PRO A 462 -2.65 -9.10 47.78
C PRO A 462 -3.06 -7.94 48.70
N VAL A 463 -2.20 -7.61 49.66
CA VAL A 463 -2.46 -6.56 50.66
C VAL A 463 -2.76 -5.22 49.99
N GLY A 464 -2.01 -4.85 48.95
CA GLY A 464 -2.24 -3.60 48.21
C GLY A 464 -3.61 -3.52 47.52
N LEU A 465 -4.22 -4.64 47.12
CA LEU A 465 -5.60 -4.66 46.59
C LEU A 465 -6.62 -4.46 47.72
N ILE A 466 -6.39 -5.07 48.88
CA ILE A 466 -7.23 -4.89 50.08
C ILE A 466 -7.20 -3.44 50.55
N GLU A 467 -6.01 -2.82 50.60
CA GLU A 467 -5.84 -1.41 50.97
C GLU A 467 -6.55 -0.46 49.99
N ARG A 468 -6.36 -0.64 48.68
CA ARG A 468 -7.07 0.16 47.65
C ARG A 468 -8.58 0.03 47.77
N ARG A 469 -9.10 -1.18 47.99
CA ARG A 469 -10.54 -1.41 48.20
C ARG A 469 -11.05 -0.73 49.46
N ASN A 470 -10.36 -0.88 50.59
CA ASN A 470 -10.75 -0.27 51.86
C ASN A 470 -10.71 1.28 51.80
N ASN A 471 -9.83 1.85 50.97
CA ASN A 471 -9.74 3.29 50.71
C ASN A 471 -10.74 3.80 49.64
N GLY A 472 -11.61 2.93 49.09
CA GLY A 472 -12.59 3.30 48.05
C GLY A 472 -11.98 3.57 46.67
N LEU A 473 -10.71 3.20 46.45
CA LEU A 473 -9.98 3.39 45.19
C LEU A 473 -10.13 2.21 44.21
N LEU A 474 -10.72 1.11 44.66
CA LEU A 474 -10.90 -0.11 43.87
C LEU A 474 -12.20 -0.82 44.27
N SER A 475 -13.08 -1.06 43.29
CA SER A 475 -14.10 -2.09 43.38
C SER A 475 -13.46 -3.45 43.04
N LEU A 476 -13.50 -4.37 44.01
CA LEU A 476 -12.89 -5.70 43.96
C LEU A 476 -13.89 -6.76 44.44
#